data_AF-A0AAV9M7U1-F1
#
_entry.id   AF-A0AAV9M7U1-F1
#
_cell.length_a   1.000
_cell.length_b   1.000
_cell.length_c   1.000
_cell.angle_alpha   90.00
_cell.angle_beta   90.00
_cell.angle_gamma   90.00
#
_symmetry.space_group_name_H-M   'P 1'
#
loop_
_entity.id
_entity.type
_entity.pdbx_description
1 polymer ?
#
loop_
_entity_poly.entity_id
_entity_poly.type
_entity_poly.pdbx_seq_one_letter_code
_entity_poly.pdbx_strand_id
1 'polypeptide(L)'
;MHNMPNNWPEIVRFLTEYSPTVGCKVVYWKLPMQNYFKCNTDRASKGNPGPSSSAFCVRDDQGNLVYVEGKRIGVSNNLKAEIVAMD
;
A
#
# COMPACT_ATOMS: atom_id res chain seq x y z
N MET A 1 -2.55 21.65 -11.01
CA MET A 1 -3.38 21.26 -12.17
C MET A 1 -4.09 22.49 -12.73
N HIS A 2 -3.35 23.48 -13.26
CA HIS A 2 -3.95 24.74 -13.71
C HIS A 2 -4.00 24.90 -15.25
N ASN A 3 -3.52 23.93 -16.04
CA ASN A 3 -3.39 24.03 -17.50
C ASN A 3 -4.04 22.87 -18.27
N MET A 4 -5.07 22.20 -17.72
CA MET A 4 -5.74 21.11 -18.45
C MET A 4 -6.68 21.71 -19.52
N PRO A 5 -6.53 21.38 -20.82
CA PRO A 5 -7.46 21.82 -21.85
C PRO A 5 -8.86 21.24 -21.65
N ASN A 6 -9.86 21.88 -22.23
CA ASN A 6 -11.29 21.54 -22.06
C ASN A 6 -11.94 20.93 -23.32
N ASN A 7 -11.18 20.69 -24.38
CA ASN A 7 -11.66 20.00 -25.59
C ASN A 7 -10.82 18.76 -25.89
N TRP A 8 -11.46 17.77 -26.52
CA TRP A 8 -10.90 16.43 -26.69
C TRP A 8 -9.58 16.39 -27.47
N PRO A 9 -9.43 17.03 -28.65
CA PRO A 9 -8.17 17.01 -29.39
C PRO A 9 -6.99 17.59 -28.59
N GLU A 10 -7.23 18.67 -27.85
CA GLU A 10 -6.17 19.30 -27.07
C GLU A 10 -5.81 18.53 -25.81
N ILE A 11 -6.77 17.85 -25.18
CA ILE A 11 -6.51 16.93 -24.07
C ILE A 11 -5.60 15.79 -24.55
N VAL A 12 -5.90 15.20 -25.70
CA VAL A 12 -5.10 14.12 -26.28
C VAL A 12 -3.67 14.61 -26.56
N ARG A 13 -3.51 15.77 -27.19
CA ARG A 13 -2.18 16.38 -27.43
C ARG A 13 -1.43 16.63 -26.12
N PHE A 14 -2.08 17.30 -25.16
CA PHE A 14 -1.49 17.62 -23.86
C PHE A 14 -1.00 16.37 -23.13
N LEU A 15 -1.80 15.30 -23.07
CA LEU A 15 -1.43 14.06 -22.39
C LEU A 15 -0.35 13.27 -23.14
N THR A 16 -0.32 13.35 -24.48
CA THR A 16 0.71 12.69 -25.29
C THR A 16 2.08 13.32 -25.06
N GLU A 17 2.13 14.65 -24.92
CA GLU A 17 3.35 15.41 -24.68
C GLU A 17 3.72 15.47 -23.18
N TYR A 18 2.79 15.11 -22.29
CA TYR A 18 3.00 15.19 -20.85
C TYR A 18 3.96 14.11 -20.36
N SER A 19 5.16 14.53 -19.98
CA SER A 19 6.08 13.73 -19.17
C SER A 19 6.01 14.18 -17.72
N PRO A 20 5.35 13.44 -16.82
CA PRO A 20 5.34 13.80 -15.41
C PRO A 20 6.74 13.71 -14.85
N THR A 21 7.13 14.69 -14.03
CA THR A 21 8.29 14.53 -13.15
C THR A 21 7.96 13.48 -12.11
N VAL A 22 8.43 12.25 -12.31
CA VAL A 22 8.26 11.16 -11.35
C VAL A 22 9.31 11.32 -10.24
N GLY A 23 8.89 11.84 -9.10
CA GLY A 23 9.70 11.82 -7.89
C GLY A 23 9.78 10.40 -7.35
N CYS A 24 10.94 9.75 -7.47
CA CYS A 24 11.20 8.47 -6.80
C CYS A 24 11.88 8.72 -5.46
N LYS A 25 11.26 8.30 -4.37
CA LYS A 25 11.90 8.23 -3.06
C LYS A 25 12.27 6.79 -2.78
N VAL A 26 13.56 6.49 -2.75
CA VAL A 26 14.01 5.16 -2.32
C VAL A 26 13.71 5.01 -0.84
N VAL A 27 12.82 4.08 -0.52
CA VAL A 27 12.54 3.65 0.85
C VAL A 27 13.26 2.34 1.06
N TYR A 28 14.35 2.38 1.81
CA TYR A 28 15.05 1.17 2.22
C TYR A 28 14.65 0.78 3.64
N TRP A 29 14.64 -0.53 3.88
CA TRP A 29 14.34 -1.06 5.19
C TRP A 29 15.54 -0.86 6.12
N LYS A 30 15.30 -0.30 7.31
CA LYS A 30 16.28 -0.18 8.39
C LYS A 30 15.89 -1.12 9.53
N LEU A 31 16.90 -1.64 10.22
CA LEU A 31 16.74 -2.36 11.46
C LEU A 31 16.02 -1.47 12.50
N PRO A 32 15.17 -2.04 13.36
CA PRO A 32 14.59 -1.33 14.49
C PRO A 32 15.67 -0.84 15.46
N MET A 33 15.32 0.11 16.32
CA MET A 33 16.19 0.47 17.45
C MET A 33 16.31 -0.71 18.42
N GLN A 34 17.39 -0.75 19.20
CA GLN A 34 17.59 -1.81 20.18
C GLN A 34 16.39 -1.93 21.14
N ASN A 35 15.95 -3.17 21.41
CA ASN A 35 14.74 -3.51 22.17
C ASN A 35 13.40 -3.07 21.55
N TYR A 36 13.37 -2.66 20.28
CA TYR A 36 12.13 -2.41 19.55
C TYR A 36 11.82 -3.56 18.59
N PHE A 37 10.52 -3.81 18.44
CA PHE A 37 10.01 -4.69 17.40
C PHE A 37 9.42 -3.88 16.26
N LYS A 38 9.55 -4.39 15.04
CA LYS A 38 8.86 -3.86 13.87
C LYS A 38 7.78 -4.82 13.42
N CYS A 39 6.54 -4.34 13.46
CA CYS A 39 5.38 -5.04 12.91
C CYS A 39 5.07 -4.50 11.52
N ASN A 40 5.11 -5.37 10.51
CA ASN A 40 4.69 -5.07 9.15
C ASN A 40 3.37 -5.78 8.88
N THR A 41 2.33 -5.03 8.53
CA THR A 41 1.00 -5.56 8.19
C THR A 41 0.79 -5.46 6.68
N ASP A 42 0.06 -6.42 6.12
CA ASP A 42 -0.38 -6.40 4.72
C ASP A 42 -1.81 -6.94 4.61
N ARG A 43 -2.50 -6.48 3.57
CA ARG A 43 -3.86 -6.90 3.27
C ARG A 43 -4.06 -7.12 1.78
N ALA A 44 -4.80 -8.17 1.48
CA ALA A 44 -5.17 -8.52 0.12
C ALA A 44 -6.68 -8.69 0.01
N SER A 45 -7.26 -8.16 -1.06
CA SER A 45 -8.66 -8.39 -1.46
C SER A 45 -8.74 -8.72 -2.95
N LYS A 46 -9.55 -9.72 -3.31
CA LYS A 46 -9.86 -10.07 -4.70
C LYS A 46 -11.25 -9.58 -5.10
N GLY A 47 -11.41 -8.27 -5.32
CA GLY A 47 -12.65 -7.64 -5.77
C GLY A 47 -13.25 -6.63 -4.78
N ASN A 48 -14.32 -5.95 -5.19
CA ASN A 48 -15.03 -4.95 -4.37
C ASN A 48 -16.56 -5.14 -4.42
N PRO A 49 -17.17 -6.00 -3.57
CA PRO A 49 -16.54 -6.81 -2.54
C PRO A 49 -15.96 -8.13 -3.08
N GLY A 50 -14.98 -8.69 -2.37
CA GLY A 50 -14.34 -9.95 -2.75
C GLY A 50 -13.66 -10.65 -1.58
N PRO A 51 -13.14 -11.88 -1.78
CA PRO A 51 -12.40 -12.59 -0.74
C PRO A 51 -11.17 -11.80 -0.29
N SER A 52 -11.06 -11.62 1.03
CA SER A 52 -10.05 -10.79 1.68
C SER A 52 -9.29 -11.54 2.76
N SER A 53 -8.05 -11.12 2.97
CA SER A 53 -7.15 -11.61 4.01
C SER A 53 -6.27 -10.49 4.55
N SER A 54 -5.84 -10.64 5.80
CA SER A 54 -4.78 -9.84 6.41
C SER A 54 -3.63 -10.74 6.85
N ALA A 55 -2.43 -10.20 6.88
CA ALA A 55 -1.26 -10.84 7.47
C ALA A 55 -0.40 -9.79 8.17
N PHE A 56 0.39 -10.24 9.14
CA PHE A 56 1.46 -9.43 9.71
C PHE A 56 2.68 -10.28 10.05
N CYS A 57 3.82 -9.61 10.10
CA CYS A 57 5.06 -10.17 10.61
C CYS A 57 5.73 -9.23 11.60
N VAL A 58 6.33 -9.81 12.64
CA VAL A 58 7.07 -9.09 13.67
C VAL A 58 8.54 -9.45 13.55
N ARG A 59 9.40 -8.43 13.54
CA ARG A 59 10.85 -8.58 13.57
C ARG A 59 11.44 -7.92 14.81
N ASP A 60 12.46 -8.54 15.39
CA ASP A 60 13.24 -7.95 16.48
C ASP A 60 14.21 -6.87 15.96
N ASP A 61 14.98 -6.28 16.88
CA ASP A 61 15.97 -5.24 16.62
C ASP A 61 17.18 -5.72 15.80
N GLN A 62 17.42 -7.03 15.75
CA GLN A 62 18.39 -7.69 14.86
C GLN A 62 17.80 -8.03 13.49
N GLY A 63 16.50 -7.78 13.28
CA GLY A 63 15.79 -8.04 12.05
C GLY A 63 15.32 -9.49 11.88
N ASN A 64 15.51 -10.33 12.89
CA ASN A 64 15.04 -11.71 12.90
C ASN A 64 13.52 -11.72 12.90
N LEU A 65 12.95 -12.62 12.12
CA LEU A 65 11.50 -12.85 12.09
C LEU A 65 11.11 -13.64 13.34
N VAL A 66 10.45 -12.97 14.29
CA VAL A 66 10.08 -13.59 15.58
C VAL A 66 8.64 -14.08 15.62
N TYR A 67 7.77 -13.52 14.78
CA TYR A 67 6.37 -13.94 14.70
C TYR A 67 5.76 -13.63 13.34
N VAL A 68 4.85 -14.49 12.89
CA VAL A 68 4.02 -14.30 11.69
C VAL A 68 2.62 -14.81 11.94
N GLU A 69 1.63 -14.10 11.41
CA GLU A 69 0.25 -14.57 11.38
C GLU A 69 -0.45 -14.10 10.10
N GLY A 70 -1.36 -14.94 9.60
CA GLY A 70 -2.24 -14.62 8.49
C GLY A 70 -3.65 -15.11 8.78
N LYS A 71 -4.64 -14.27 8.47
CA LYS A 71 -6.06 -14.57 8.70
C LYS A 71 -6.89 -14.26 7.48
N ARG A 72 -7.82 -15.16 7.15
CA ARG A 72 -8.91 -14.86 6.19
C ARG A 72 -9.96 -14.00 6.88
N ILE A 73 -10.27 -12.85 6.27
CA ILE A 73 -11.27 -11.91 6.78
C ILE A 73 -12.67 -12.28 6.25
N GLY A 74 -12.75 -12.98 5.11
CA GLY A 74 -14.01 -13.30 4.43
C GLY A 74 -14.24 -12.38 3.23
N VAL A 75 -15.49 -12.15 2.82
CA VAL A 75 -15.81 -11.23 1.73
C VAL A 75 -15.92 -9.81 2.28
N SER A 76 -15.06 -8.89 1.83
CA SER A 76 -15.10 -7.48 2.25
C SER A 76 -14.92 -6.53 1.07
N ASN A 77 -15.31 -5.27 1.25
CA ASN A 77 -15.05 -4.18 0.31
C ASN A 77 -13.70 -3.50 0.63
N ASN A 78 -13.13 -2.78 -0.34
CA ASN A 78 -11.75 -2.26 -0.28
C ASN A 78 -11.54 -1.34 0.92
N LEU A 79 -12.56 -0.53 1.24
CA LEU A 79 -12.49 0.50 2.28
C LEU A 79 -12.62 -0.10 3.69
N LYS A 80 -13.52 -1.07 3.88
CA LYS A 80 -13.69 -1.78 5.16
C LYS A 80 -12.52 -2.75 5.39
N ALA A 81 -11.90 -3.22 4.31
CA ALA A 81 -10.63 -3.91 4.35
C ALA A 81 -9.46 -2.98 4.72
N GLU A 82 -9.51 -1.65 4.68
CA GLU A 82 -8.39 -0.84 5.18
C GLU A 82 -8.50 -0.55 6.68
N ILE A 83 -9.72 -0.51 7.23
CA ILE A 83 -9.96 -0.10 8.62
C ILE A 83 -9.75 -1.26 9.63
N VAL A 84 -10.16 -2.50 9.31
CA VAL A 84 -10.21 -3.64 10.27
C VAL A 84 -8.84 -4.29 10.65
N ALA A 85 -7.69 -3.67 10.36
CA ALA A 85 -6.35 -4.18 10.78
C ALA A 85 -5.59 -3.12 11.57
N MET A 86 -6.30 -2.06 11.95
CA MET A 86 -5.89 -1.18 13.02
C MET A 86 -6.62 -1.50 14.33
N ASP A 87 -7.59 -2.43 14.32
CA ASP A 87 -8.28 -2.98 15.50
C ASP A 87 -7.72 -4.35 15.89
#